data_AF-A0A8J5HLT3-F1
#
_entry.id   AF-A0A8J5HLT3-F1
#
_cell.length_a   1.000
_cell.length_b   1.000
_cell.length_c   1.000
_cell.angle_alpha   90.00
_cell.angle_beta   90.00
_cell.angle_gamma   90.00
#
_symmetry.space_group_name_H-M   'P 1'
#
loop_
_entity.id
_entity.type
_entity.pdbx_description
1 polymer ?
#
loop_
_entity_poly.entity_id
_entity_poly.type
_entity_poly.pdbx_seq_one_letter_code
_entity_poly.pdbx_strand_id
1 'polypeptide(L)'
;MTEAQVRKKPGMTSVREMPLLQDGPPPGGFAPVRYARRIPSKGPSAAAIVIAAFGVISWGFYQVGQGNKIRRIDLLAKSLVRRMRSHISVPQKKDDSCSGLGDTGNDDLELLLLNEHFSKYAFVIGTSALKEEKYAARRALVPVLQAEEDERFVKEWKKYLEEEARIMKDVPGWKVGESVYNSGKWMPPATSELRPDVW
;
A
#
# COMPACT_ATOMS: atom_id res chain seq x y z
N MET A 1 -69.33 -39.16 58.30
CA MET A 1 -69.06 -40.00 57.12
C MET A 1 -67.62 -40.46 57.24
N THR A 2 -67.36 -41.77 57.24
CA THR A 2 -66.00 -42.31 57.42
C THR A 2 -65.28 -42.44 56.07
N GLU A 3 -63.95 -42.32 56.05
CA GLU A 3 -63.12 -42.44 54.82
C GLU A 3 -63.41 -43.74 54.04
N ALA A 4 -63.75 -44.83 54.74
CA ALA A 4 -64.11 -46.12 54.16
C ALA A 4 -65.38 -46.09 53.31
N GLN A 5 -66.32 -45.18 53.58
CA GLN A 5 -67.55 -45.02 52.79
C GLN A 5 -67.33 -44.15 51.56
N VAL A 6 -66.40 -43.18 51.63
CA VAL A 6 -66.12 -42.22 50.55
C VAL A 6 -65.30 -42.87 49.42
N ARG A 7 -64.28 -43.69 49.75
CA ARG A 7 -63.37 -44.33 48.79
C ARG A 7 -63.72 -45.79 48.53
N LYS A 8 -65.01 -46.12 48.54
CA LYS A 8 -65.47 -47.52 48.49
C LYS A 8 -65.27 -48.12 47.09
N LYS A 9 -64.62 -49.28 47.01
CA LYS A 9 -64.55 -50.13 45.81
C LYS A 9 -65.49 -51.35 45.97
N PRO A 10 -66.26 -51.75 44.94
CA PRO A 10 -67.10 -52.95 45.03
C PRO A 10 -66.24 -54.21 45.25
N GLY A 11 -66.62 -55.04 46.23
CA GLY A 11 -65.91 -56.30 46.58
C GLY A 11 -64.85 -56.19 47.68
N MET A 12 -64.73 -55.05 48.36
CA MET A 12 -63.76 -54.82 49.42
C MET A 12 -64.15 -55.53 50.73
N THR A 13 -63.25 -56.37 51.28
CA THR A 13 -63.52 -57.15 52.51
C THR A 13 -62.88 -56.52 53.76
N SER A 14 -61.85 -55.69 53.57
CA SER A 14 -61.06 -55.07 54.64
C SER A 14 -60.64 -53.65 54.29
N VAL A 15 -60.50 -52.78 55.29
CA VAL A 15 -60.10 -51.36 55.17
C VAL A 15 -58.75 -51.19 54.45
N ARG A 16 -57.87 -52.20 54.45
CA ARG A 16 -56.55 -52.13 53.79
C ARG A 16 -56.61 -52.13 52.25
N GLU A 17 -57.72 -52.57 51.68
CA GLU A 17 -57.91 -52.71 50.22
C GLU A 17 -58.50 -51.45 49.57
N MET A 18 -58.62 -50.36 50.34
CA MET A 18 -59.11 -49.08 49.82
C MET A 18 -58.20 -48.58 48.67
N PRO A 19 -58.77 -48.11 47.56
CA PRO A 19 -57.99 -47.53 46.46
C PRO A 19 -57.30 -46.24 46.94
N LEU A 20 -55.98 -46.22 46.83
CA LEU A 20 -55.16 -45.03 46.96
C LEU A 20 -54.70 -44.63 45.56
N LEU A 21 -55.35 -43.62 44.99
CA LEU A 21 -54.91 -42.98 43.75
C LEU A 21 -54.14 -41.72 44.16
N GLN A 22 -52.83 -41.87 44.29
CA GLN A 22 -51.92 -40.78 44.63
C GLN A 22 -51.18 -40.34 43.37
N ASP A 23 -51.04 -39.04 43.17
CA ASP A 23 -50.23 -38.50 42.07
C ASP A 23 -48.78 -38.94 42.26
N GLY A 24 -48.30 -39.76 41.34
CA GLY A 24 -46.98 -40.35 41.37
C GLY A 24 -46.34 -40.33 39.99
N PRO A 25 -45.01 -40.54 39.91
CA PRO A 25 -44.37 -40.72 38.64
C PRO A 25 -44.99 -41.94 37.92
N PRO A 26 -45.05 -41.93 36.58
CA PRO A 26 -45.48 -43.10 35.84
C PRO A 26 -44.59 -44.31 36.17
N PRO A 27 -45.12 -45.54 36.07
CA PRO A 27 -44.29 -46.73 36.21
C PRO A 27 -43.16 -46.70 35.17
N GLY A 28 -41.91 -46.54 35.63
CA GLY A 28 -40.74 -46.32 34.77
C GLY A 28 -40.05 -44.95 34.92
N GLY A 29 -40.65 -44.01 35.66
CA GLY A 29 -40.06 -42.70 35.94
C GLY A 29 -40.09 -41.72 34.75
N PHE A 30 -39.51 -40.54 34.95
CA PHE A 30 -39.40 -39.52 33.89
C PHE A 30 -38.12 -39.70 33.07
N ALA A 31 -38.14 -39.17 31.84
CA ALA A 31 -36.94 -39.11 31.01
C ALA A 31 -35.81 -38.36 31.74
N PRO A 32 -34.54 -38.81 31.60
CA PRO A 32 -33.43 -38.21 32.31
C PRO A 32 -33.20 -36.77 31.85
N VAL A 33 -33.43 -35.81 32.76
CA VAL A 33 -33.20 -34.39 32.50
C VAL A 33 -31.70 -34.11 32.50
N ARG A 34 -31.21 -33.55 31.40
CA ARG A 34 -29.80 -33.17 31.26
C ARG A 34 -29.58 -31.83 31.98
N TYR A 35 -28.94 -31.87 33.15
CA TYR A 35 -28.62 -30.69 33.94
C TYR A 35 -27.21 -30.14 33.69
N ALA A 36 -26.32 -30.94 33.09
CA ALA A 36 -24.93 -30.56 32.85
C ALA A 36 -24.78 -29.60 31.66
N ARG A 37 -23.99 -28.53 31.83
CA ARG A 37 -23.61 -27.61 30.75
C ARG A 37 -22.69 -28.32 29.75
N ARG A 38 -23.11 -28.43 28.50
CA ARG A 38 -22.33 -29.03 27.40
C ARG A 38 -22.09 -28.00 26.31
N ILE A 39 -21.05 -27.19 26.46
CA ILE A 39 -20.63 -26.28 25.40
C ILE A 39 -19.64 -27.02 24.49
N PRO A 40 -19.92 -27.17 23.20
CA PRO A 40 -18.98 -27.76 22.27
C PRO A 40 -17.85 -26.77 21.94
N SER A 41 -16.60 -27.13 22.25
CA SER A 41 -15.41 -26.36 21.86
C SER A 41 -15.01 -26.66 20.41
N LYS A 42 -15.89 -26.33 19.46
CA LYS A 42 -15.66 -26.52 18.02
C LYS A 42 -14.93 -25.31 17.44
N GLY A 43 -13.61 -25.32 17.52
CA GLY A 43 -12.75 -24.32 16.88
C GLY A 43 -11.43 -24.95 16.43
N PRO A 44 -10.72 -24.32 15.48
CA PRO A 44 -9.38 -24.76 15.11
C PRO A 44 -8.47 -24.74 16.34
N SER A 45 -7.57 -25.72 16.42
CA SER A 45 -6.58 -25.75 17.50
C SER A 45 -5.69 -24.50 17.43
N ALA A 46 -5.14 -24.08 18.57
CA ALA A 46 -4.23 -22.93 18.61
C ALA A 46 -3.06 -23.08 17.62
N ALA A 47 -2.52 -24.30 17.51
CA ALA A 47 -1.47 -24.62 16.54
C ALA A 47 -1.92 -24.40 15.08
N ALA A 48 -3.15 -24.77 14.73
CA ALA A 48 -3.68 -24.56 13.39
C ALA A 48 -3.80 -23.07 13.04
N ILE A 49 -4.24 -22.24 13.99
CA ILE A 49 -4.34 -20.78 13.81
C ILE A 49 -2.95 -20.17 13.61
N VAL A 50 -1.98 -20.59 14.41
CA VAL A 50 -0.60 -20.10 14.34
C VAL A 50 0.03 -20.45 12.99
N ILE A 51 -0.10 -21.70 12.54
CA ILE A 51 0.43 -22.14 11.24
C ILE A 51 -0.22 -21.35 10.09
N ALA A 52 -1.53 -21.15 10.14
CA ALA A 52 -2.24 -20.39 9.11
C ALA A 52 -1.75 -18.93 9.06
N ALA A 53 -1.59 -18.29 10.21
CA ALA A 53 -1.08 -16.92 10.29
C ALA A 53 0.35 -16.81 9.74
N PHE A 54 1.26 -17.70 10.14
CA PHE A 54 2.62 -17.72 9.60
C PHE A 54 2.66 -18.00 8.10
N GLY A 55 1.78 -18.87 7.59
CA GLY A 55 1.66 -19.15 6.16
C GLY A 55 1.26 -17.93 5.36
N VAL A 56 0.23 -17.20 5.81
CA VAL A 56 -0.25 -15.97 5.15
C VAL A 56 0.81 -14.87 5.20
N ILE A 57 1.46 -14.69 6.35
CA ILE A 57 2.52 -13.68 6.51
C ILE A 57 3.70 -14.00 5.60
N SER A 58 4.21 -15.23 5.64
CA SER A 58 5.33 -15.67 4.81
C SER A 58 5.04 -15.50 3.31
N TRP A 59 3.85 -15.89 2.87
CA TRP A 59 3.41 -15.69 1.49
C TRP A 59 3.28 -14.21 1.11
N GLY A 60 2.74 -13.38 2.00
CA GLY A 60 2.66 -11.93 1.79
C GLY A 60 4.03 -11.31 1.58
N PHE A 61 5.00 -11.65 2.43
CA PHE A 61 6.39 -11.18 2.29
C PHE A 61 7.07 -11.68 1.01
N TYR A 62 6.80 -12.92 0.60
CA TYR A 62 7.29 -13.44 -0.68
C TYR A 62 6.77 -12.61 -1.86
N GLN A 63 5.47 -12.31 -1.89
CA GLN A 63 4.84 -11.52 -2.95
C GLN A 63 5.37 -10.07 -2.98
N VAL A 64 5.55 -9.44 -1.82
CA VAL A 64 6.17 -8.11 -1.72
C VAL A 64 7.59 -8.13 -2.27
N GLY A 65 8.36 -9.17 -1.97
CA GLY A 65 9.71 -9.38 -2.50
C GLY A 65 9.74 -9.48 -4.02
N GLN A 66 8.84 -10.27 -4.62
CA GLN A 66 8.72 -10.37 -6.08
C GLN A 66 8.29 -9.03 -6.71
N GLY A 67 7.34 -8.32 -6.11
CA GLY A 67 6.95 -6.98 -6.55
C GLY A 67 8.08 -5.95 -6.49
N ASN A 68 8.93 -6.01 -5.46
CA ASN A 68 10.13 -5.16 -5.35
C ASN A 68 11.17 -5.49 -6.43
N LYS A 69 11.39 -6.77 -6.75
CA LYS A 69 12.29 -7.21 -7.82
C LYS A 69 11.81 -6.74 -9.19
N ILE A 70 10.52 -6.86 -9.48
CA ILE A 70 9.91 -6.38 -10.73
C ILE A 70 10.07 -4.86 -10.84
N ARG A 71 9.79 -4.09 -9.77
CA ARG A 71 10.03 -2.63 -9.75
C ARG A 71 11.50 -2.26 -10.00
N ARG A 72 12.45 -3.05 -9.48
CA ARG A 72 13.90 -2.86 -9.71
C ARG A 72 14.32 -3.21 -11.14
N ILE A 73 13.78 -4.29 -11.71
CA ILE A 73 14.09 -4.73 -13.08
C ILE A 73 13.50 -3.75 -14.09
N ASP A 74 12.30 -3.22 -13.86
CA ASP A 74 11.69 -2.19 -14.71
C ASP A 74 12.53 -0.90 -14.75
N LEU A 75 13.02 -0.46 -13.59
CA LEU A 75 13.98 0.64 -13.46
C LEU A 75 15.27 0.40 -14.26
N LEU A 76 15.84 -0.81 -14.16
CA LEU A 76 17.05 -1.19 -14.87
C LEU A 76 16.81 -1.31 -16.38
N ALA A 77 15.72 -1.94 -16.81
CA ALA A 77 15.34 -2.07 -18.22
C ALA A 77 15.12 -0.71 -18.87
N LYS A 78 14.44 0.22 -18.19
CA LYS A 78 14.27 1.62 -18.66
C LYS A 78 15.59 2.36 -18.74
N SER A 79 16.54 2.11 -17.83
CA SER A 79 17.88 2.70 -17.89
C SER A 79 18.71 2.16 -19.07
N LEU A 80 18.52 0.87 -19.40
CA LEU A 80 19.22 0.17 -20.47
C LEU A 80 18.66 0.54 -21.85
N VAL A 81 17.33 0.62 -22.00
CA VAL A 81 16.65 1.16 -23.20
C VAL A 81 17.03 2.61 -23.45
N ARG A 82 17.16 3.44 -22.40
CA ARG A 82 17.63 4.82 -22.52
C ARG A 82 19.08 4.90 -23.01
N ARG A 83 19.94 3.96 -22.62
CA ARG A 83 21.35 3.85 -23.07
C ARG A 83 21.48 3.26 -24.47
N MET A 84 20.58 2.38 -24.91
CA MET A 84 20.54 1.91 -26.30
C MET A 84 19.97 2.98 -27.25
N ARG A 85 18.99 3.77 -26.80
CA ARG A 85 18.35 4.83 -27.62
C ARG A 85 19.28 6.00 -27.95
N SER A 86 20.36 6.21 -27.20
CA SER A 86 21.39 7.19 -27.56
C SER A 86 22.38 6.71 -28.63
N HIS A 87 22.35 5.42 -29.00
CA HIS A 87 23.24 4.84 -30.01
C HIS A 87 22.54 4.48 -31.33
N ILE A 88 21.23 4.68 -31.44
CA ILE A 88 20.49 4.50 -32.70
C ILE A 88 20.22 5.87 -33.30
N SER A 89 21.05 6.28 -34.26
CA SER A 89 20.66 7.22 -35.30
C SER A 89 19.53 6.58 -36.12
N VAL A 90 18.31 7.11 -36.02
CA VAL A 90 17.15 6.66 -36.79
C VAL A 90 17.34 7.00 -38.27
N PRO A 91 17.42 6.01 -39.20
CA PRO A 91 17.22 6.31 -40.61
C PRO A 91 15.71 6.43 -40.87
N GLN A 92 15.31 7.51 -41.55
CA GLN A 92 13.94 7.73 -42.02
C GLN A 92 13.57 6.63 -43.03
N LYS A 93 12.56 5.82 -42.72
CA LYS A 93 12.04 4.80 -43.63
C LYS A 93 10.97 5.43 -44.53
N LYS A 94 11.21 5.33 -45.83
CA LYS A 94 10.35 5.76 -46.94
C LYS A 94 9.06 4.94 -46.95
N ASP A 95 7.93 5.61 -47.15
CA ASP A 95 6.60 5.03 -47.20
C ASP A 95 6.43 4.23 -48.50
N ASP A 96 6.10 2.94 -48.40
CA ASP A 96 5.58 2.17 -49.54
C ASP A 96 4.57 1.11 -49.06
N SER A 97 3.31 1.34 -49.44
CA SER A 97 2.25 0.44 -49.91
C SER A 97 1.92 -0.95 -49.29
N CYS A 98 0.62 -1.26 -49.35
CA CYS A 98 -0.13 -2.40 -48.81
C CYS A 98 0.24 -3.81 -49.30
N SER A 99 0.00 -4.82 -48.46
CA SER A 99 -0.57 -6.16 -48.77
C SER A 99 -0.85 -6.88 -47.42
N GLY A 100 -2.07 -7.40 -47.16
CA GLY A 100 -2.43 -8.84 -47.18
C GLY A 100 -1.72 -9.66 -46.08
N LEU A 101 -2.25 -10.65 -45.36
CA LEU A 101 -3.44 -11.48 -45.41
C LEU A 101 -3.27 -12.50 -44.24
N GLY A 102 -4.33 -12.97 -43.59
CA GLY A 102 -4.36 -14.31 -42.97
C GLY A 102 -3.96 -14.50 -41.50
N ASP A 103 -4.89 -15.14 -40.78
CA ASP A 103 -4.73 -16.03 -39.62
C ASP A 103 -4.41 -15.43 -38.23
N THR A 104 -5.39 -15.45 -37.32
CA THR A 104 -5.50 -16.50 -36.29
C THR A 104 -6.91 -16.54 -35.69
N GLY A 105 -7.61 -17.65 -35.90
CA GLY A 105 -8.69 -18.07 -35.00
C GLY A 105 -8.09 -18.87 -33.86
N ASN A 106 -8.42 -18.51 -32.62
CA ASN A 106 -8.10 -19.13 -31.32
C ASN A 106 -7.19 -18.33 -30.36
N ASP A 107 -6.85 -17.07 -30.65
CA ASP A 107 -6.03 -16.25 -29.74
C ASP A 107 -6.86 -15.27 -28.86
N ASP A 108 -8.17 -15.17 -29.12
CA ASP A 108 -9.05 -14.19 -28.44
C ASP A 108 -9.44 -14.58 -27.00
N LEU A 109 -9.23 -15.84 -26.62
CA LEU A 109 -9.56 -16.38 -25.29
C LEU A 109 -8.38 -16.33 -24.30
N GLU A 110 -7.13 -16.31 -24.77
CA GLU A 110 -5.96 -16.06 -23.91
C GLU A 110 -5.79 -14.57 -23.56
N LEU A 111 -6.24 -13.67 -24.44
CA LEU A 111 -6.14 -12.22 -24.23
C LEU A 111 -7.10 -11.70 -23.15
N LEU A 112 -8.22 -12.37 -22.88
CA LEU A 112 -9.20 -11.93 -21.87
C LEU A 112 -8.84 -12.33 -20.43
N LEU A 113 -8.21 -13.49 -20.23
CA LEU A 113 -7.68 -13.90 -18.92
C LEU A 113 -6.40 -13.13 -18.55
N LEU A 114 -5.62 -12.69 -19.55
CA LEU A 114 -4.52 -11.76 -19.34
C LEU A 114 -5.03 -10.36 -18.91
N ASN A 115 -6.20 -9.93 -19.38
CA ASN A 115 -6.77 -8.60 -19.11
C ASN A 115 -7.27 -8.41 -17.66
N GLU A 116 -7.82 -9.44 -17.00
CA GLU A 116 -8.23 -9.34 -15.60
C GLU A 116 -7.05 -9.37 -14.61
N HIS A 117 -5.98 -10.09 -14.95
CA HIS A 117 -4.74 -10.07 -14.18
C HIS A 117 -3.95 -8.78 -14.42
N PHE A 118 -3.86 -8.28 -15.66
CA PHE A 118 -3.18 -7.01 -15.96
C PHE A 118 -3.82 -5.81 -15.26
N SER A 119 -5.15 -5.78 -15.13
CA SER A 119 -5.87 -4.65 -14.51
C SER A 119 -5.47 -4.41 -13.04
N LYS A 120 -5.18 -5.47 -12.27
CA LYS A 120 -4.77 -5.36 -10.86
C LYS A 120 -3.30 -4.93 -10.70
N TYR A 121 -2.43 -5.25 -11.65
CA TYR A 121 -1.02 -4.85 -11.63
C TYR A 121 -0.77 -3.48 -12.27
N ALA A 122 -1.63 -3.03 -13.20
CA ALA A 122 -1.51 -1.74 -13.87
C ALA A 122 -1.61 -0.53 -12.92
N PHE A 123 -2.44 -0.62 -11.86
CA PHE A 123 -2.63 0.48 -10.93
C PHE A 123 -1.38 0.79 -10.07
N VAL A 124 -0.61 -0.23 -9.69
CA VAL A 124 0.61 -0.05 -8.89
C VAL A 124 1.81 0.31 -9.78
N ILE A 125 1.92 -0.32 -10.96
CA ILE A 125 2.99 -0.07 -11.95
C ILE A 125 2.88 1.36 -12.52
N GLY A 126 1.66 1.87 -12.72
CA GLY A 126 1.42 3.22 -13.22
C GLY A 126 2.04 4.30 -12.35
N THR A 127 2.02 4.17 -11.01
CA THR A 127 2.51 5.24 -10.12
C THR A 127 4.04 5.41 -10.13
N SER A 128 4.81 4.33 -10.30
CA SER A 128 6.28 4.43 -10.38
C SER A 128 6.74 4.91 -11.75
N ALA A 129 6.11 4.42 -12.82
CA ALA A 129 6.39 4.89 -14.17
C ALA A 129 6.11 6.39 -14.32
N LEU A 130 4.96 6.87 -13.83
CA LEU A 130 4.62 8.30 -13.83
C LEU A 130 5.57 9.15 -12.98
N LYS A 131 6.06 8.63 -11.85
CA LYS A 131 7.07 9.31 -11.02
C LYS A 131 8.41 9.42 -11.76
N GLU A 132 8.84 8.37 -12.45
CA GLU A 132 10.07 8.39 -13.24
C GLU A 132 9.98 9.32 -14.44
N GLU A 133 8.84 9.33 -15.13
CA GLU A 133 8.57 10.28 -16.21
C GLU A 133 8.60 11.72 -15.70
N LYS A 134 7.98 12.00 -14.55
CA LYS A 134 8.09 13.30 -13.86
C LYS A 134 9.53 13.65 -13.50
N TYR A 135 10.31 12.70 -12.97
CA TYR A 135 11.72 12.93 -12.65
C TYR A 135 12.59 13.11 -13.90
N ALA A 136 12.28 12.41 -14.99
CA ALA A 136 12.97 12.56 -16.27
C ALA A 136 12.67 13.92 -16.90
N ALA A 137 11.41 14.34 -16.90
CA ALA A 137 11.00 15.67 -17.34
C ALA A 137 11.68 16.76 -16.50
N ARG A 138 11.67 16.64 -15.16
CA ARG A 138 12.39 17.57 -14.29
C ARG A 138 13.88 17.63 -14.62
N ARG A 139 14.56 16.48 -14.72
CA ARG A 139 16.01 16.42 -15.05
C ARG A 139 16.33 17.03 -16.41
N ALA A 140 15.45 16.92 -17.39
CA ALA A 140 15.63 17.56 -18.70
C ALA A 140 15.54 19.09 -18.62
N LEU A 141 14.71 19.62 -17.69
CA LEU A 141 14.50 21.05 -17.51
C LEU A 141 15.51 21.71 -16.56
N VAL A 142 16.06 20.97 -15.58
CA VAL A 142 16.97 21.52 -14.57
C VAL A 142 18.11 22.37 -15.16
N PRO A 143 18.81 21.98 -16.24
CA PRO A 143 19.91 22.79 -16.77
C PRO A 143 19.49 24.18 -17.23
N VAL A 144 18.31 24.31 -17.85
CA VAL A 144 17.78 25.61 -18.31
C VAL A 144 17.36 26.45 -17.11
N LEU A 145 16.62 25.86 -16.17
CA LEU A 145 16.20 26.55 -14.94
C LEU A 145 17.39 26.99 -14.09
N GLN A 146 18.44 26.17 -14.03
CA GLN A 146 19.67 26.52 -13.32
C GLN A 146 20.39 27.69 -13.99
N ALA A 147 20.48 27.70 -15.32
CA ALA A 147 21.09 28.82 -16.05
C ALA A 147 20.31 30.13 -15.86
N GLU A 148 18.98 30.09 -15.90
CA GLU A 148 18.12 31.24 -15.61
C GLU A 148 18.32 31.75 -14.17
N GLU A 149 18.41 30.84 -13.20
CA GLU A 149 18.69 31.18 -11.80
C GLU A 149 20.08 31.83 -11.64
N ASP A 150 21.10 31.23 -12.25
CA ASP A 150 22.48 31.74 -12.23
C ASP A 150 22.56 33.15 -12.85
N GLU A 151 21.83 33.42 -13.95
CA GLU A 151 21.74 34.76 -14.53
C GLU A 151 21.08 35.78 -13.59
N ARG A 152 19.97 35.41 -12.93
CA ARG A 152 19.31 36.29 -11.95
C ARG A 152 20.24 36.57 -10.77
N PHE A 153 20.89 35.53 -10.26
CA PHE A 153 21.84 35.61 -9.16
C PHE A 153 22.98 36.58 -9.47
N VAL A 154 23.63 36.47 -10.63
CA VAL A 154 24.73 37.39 -11.01
C VAL A 154 24.26 38.83 -11.12
N LYS A 155 23.03 39.07 -11.62
CA LYS A 155 22.45 40.42 -11.70
C LYS A 155 22.21 41.02 -10.31
N GLU A 156 21.63 40.25 -9.40
CA GLU A 156 21.39 40.68 -8.01
C GLU A 156 22.71 40.88 -7.26
N TRP A 157 23.67 39.96 -7.43
CA TRP A 157 24.99 40.05 -6.81
C TRP A 157 25.75 41.31 -7.23
N LYS A 158 25.68 41.70 -8.51
CA LYS A 158 26.28 42.96 -8.98
C LYS A 158 25.66 44.18 -8.31
N LYS A 159 24.33 44.23 -8.19
CA LYS A 159 23.63 45.31 -7.48
C LYS A 159 24.05 45.38 -6.02
N TYR A 160 24.13 44.23 -5.35
CA TYR A 160 24.59 44.14 -3.97
C TYR A 160 26.01 44.68 -3.80
N LEU A 161 26.94 44.30 -4.68
CA LEU A 161 28.32 44.81 -4.65
C LEU A 161 28.42 46.31 -4.94
N GLU A 162 27.58 46.84 -5.85
CA GLU A 162 27.49 48.28 -6.13
C GLU A 162 26.96 49.06 -4.91
N GLU A 163 25.96 48.50 -4.23
CA GLU A 163 25.41 49.08 -2.99
C GLU A 163 26.41 49.03 -1.84
N GLU A 164 27.10 47.90 -1.68
CA GLU A 164 28.18 47.73 -0.71
C GLU A 164 29.30 48.75 -0.95
N ALA A 165 29.75 48.91 -2.21
CA ALA A 165 30.76 49.91 -2.58
C ALA A 165 30.30 51.34 -2.27
N ARG A 166 29.03 51.65 -2.53
CA ARG A 166 28.46 52.97 -2.24
C ARG A 166 28.40 53.27 -0.75
N ILE A 167 28.00 52.27 0.06
CA ILE A 167 27.83 52.42 1.51
C ILE A 167 29.20 52.43 2.23
N MET A 168 30.14 51.59 1.78
CA MET A 168 31.43 51.37 2.46
C MET A 168 32.57 52.27 1.98
N LYS A 169 32.29 53.25 1.10
CA LYS A 169 33.30 54.15 0.51
C LYS A 169 34.17 54.89 1.55
N ASP A 170 33.63 55.14 2.74
CA ASP A 170 34.26 55.97 3.77
C ASP A 170 34.97 55.14 4.86
N VAL A 171 34.89 53.81 4.81
CA VAL A 171 35.44 52.92 5.84
C VAL A 171 36.87 52.46 5.45
N PRO A 172 37.91 52.80 6.24
CA PRO A 172 39.28 52.43 5.91
C PRO A 172 39.52 50.92 6.06
N GLY A 173 40.20 50.32 5.08
CA GLY A 173 40.57 48.89 5.10
C GLY A 173 39.50 47.93 4.61
N TRP A 174 38.30 48.41 4.24
CA TRP A 174 37.24 47.58 3.66
C TRP A 174 37.51 47.28 2.18
N LYS A 175 37.48 46.01 1.79
CA LYS A 175 37.56 45.58 0.38
C LYS A 175 36.20 45.04 -0.05
N VAL A 176 35.60 45.72 -1.03
CA VAL A 176 34.29 45.32 -1.58
C VAL A 176 34.37 43.94 -2.20
N GLY A 177 33.42 43.06 -1.87
CA GLY A 177 33.32 41.72 -2.44
C GLY A 177 34.42 40.73 -2.00
N GLU A 178 35.15 41.03 -0.92
CA GLU A 178 36.08 40.07 -0.33
C GLU A 178 35.31 38.88 0.28
N SER A 179 35.69 37.66 -0.10
CA SER A 179 35.05 36.44 0.43
C SER A 179 35.32 36.31 1.92
N VAL A 180 34.27 36.12 2.71
CA VAL A 180 34.36 35.80 4.16
C VAL A 180 35.08 34.47 4.39
N TYR A 181 35.01 33.56 3.42
CA TYR A 181 35.62 32.24 3.50
C TYR A 181 37.03 32.22 2.90
N ASN A 182 37.97 31.59 3.61
CA ASN A 182 39.38 31.47 3.21
C ASN A 182 39.67 30.30 2.24
N SER A 183 38.64 29.52 1.86
CA SER A 183 38.84 28.25 1.14
C SER A 183 39.02 28.38 -0.37
N GLY A 184 38.91 29.60 -0.92
CA GLY A 184 38.95 29.87 -2.38
C GLY A 184 37.78 29.25 -3.18
N LYS A 185 36.90 28.50 -2.52
CA LYS A 185 35.70 27.92 -3.11
C LYS A 185 34.55 28.92 -2.99
N TRP A 186 33.77 29.03 -4.06
CA TRP A 186 32.52 29.77 -4.01
C TRP A 186 31.52 29.05 -3.11
N MET A 187 30.88 29.80 -2.22
CA MET A 187 29.79 29.35 -1.37
C MET A 187 28.58 30.22 -1.66
N PRO A 188 27.36 29.65 -1.70
CA PRO A 188 26.17 30.46 -1.84
C PRO A 188 26.05 31.43 -0.64
N PRO A 189 25.66 32.69 -0.88
CA PRO A 189 25.45 33.67 0.19
C PRO A 189 24.29 33.27 1.10
N ALA A 190 24.24 33.84 2.30
CA ALA A 190 23.13 33.59 3.21
C ALA A 190 21.81 34.09 2.59
N THR A 191 20.69 33.42 2.89
CA THR A 191 19.38 33.76 2.32
C THR A 191 19.00 35.23 2.53
N SER A 192 19.37 35.79 3.69
CA SER A 192 19.12 37.18 4.06
C SER A 192 19.90 38.22 3.25
N GLU A 193 21.00 37.84 2.60
CA GLU A 193 21.86 38.78 1.85
C GLU A 193 21.22 39.18 0.52
N LEU A 194 20.68 38.21 -0.22
CA LEU A 194 20.09 38.44 -1.53
C LEU A 194 18.57 38.62 -1.52
N ARG A 195 17.86 37.97 -0.58
CA ARG A 195 16.39 38.07 -0.46
C ARG A 195 15.96 38.29 0.99
N PRO A 196 16.15 39.51 1.53
CA PRO A 196 15.80 39.82 2.92
C PRO A 196 14.27 39.82 3.18
N ASP A 197 13.45 39.77 2.14
CA ASP A 197 11.98 39.70 2.18
C ASP A 197 11.44 38.27 2.34
N VAL A 198 12.28 37.24 2.14
CA VAL A 198 11.91 35.83 2.22
C VAL A 198 12.35 35.27 3.57
N TRP A 199 11.37 34.86 4.39
CA TRP A 199 11.53 34.28 5.73
C TRP A 199 11.61 32.75 5.70
#